data_AF-A0A8T5MWZ6-F1
#
_entry.id   AF-A0A8T5MWZ6-F1
#
_cell.length_a   1.000
_cell.length_b   1.000
_cell.length_c   1.000
_cell.angle_alpha   90.00
_cell.angle_beta   90.00
_cell.angle_gamma   90.00
#
_symmetry.space_group_name_H-M   'P 1'
#
loop_
_entity.id
_entity.type
_entity.pdbx_description
1 polymer ?
#
loop_
_entity_poly.entity_id
_entity_poly.type
_entity_poly.pdbx_seq_one_letter_code
_entity_poly.pdbx_strand_id
1 'polypeptide(L)'
;MKKLMFLVLLIFVMLSMSGFAYNITAEGHYCHNCTDCTDAINNNTHPLNTTYLNMSIITDTTCINNPQNFTNVTFDCQGYTIDGDDSGTDYGIYLNNNTIINNCIITDFYHGIYITSGETSTVANNTLNNNTANSNTQNGIYIYRSSNNTITNNIANSNALYGIVFSSNSGNLFMYANNNTLINNTANSNSRGIYFDCGLHNTLINNTANSNTDNGIHLCTASNNTLINNTANSNTNNGFYTFNNAENNTFIGNTANSNIPGNGITFSSATDNIIINNTANSNRWYGIYLFASSHNNKFANITANLNNRGIYISSSINITFEYATLESNNGYGIYTASTYNNTFINNTIRNSTTKDIYSSITSLINTFYNMTFNDTVASFVATDVSVKDQPNPNSASAGIANGMSYLTISKVDADAWIDINLTYDESGLGIEENLDVYGYTGGQWVALSGTVDTSNNYVFKNITSSSDIGIFENIQPLITIQSPINTTYNTNWFWANVTVDETANWCGADIDSNTTNVTLINSTANWNLNITNISDGNHNITFFCNDTAGNMNYTGTINFTIDTTPPVRSAGSPSGTIYTASTTVSLTTNEAAVCRYATSS
;
A
#
# COMPACT_ATOMS: atom_id res chain seq x y z
N MET A 1 68.19 -65.96 18.30
CA MET A 1 67.52 -67.29 18.25
C MET A 1 66.41 -67.29 19.29
N LYS A 2 65.14 -67.41 18.84
CA LYS A 2 63.93 -67.93 19.55
C LYS A 2 63.53 -67.27 20.90
N LYS A 3 62.44 -66.48 20.96
CA LYS A 3 60.99 -66.82 21.07
C LYS A 3 60.52 -67.08 22.52
N LEU A 4 59.39 -66.43 22.87
CA LEU A 4 58.47 -66.63 24.03
C LEU A 4 58.95 -66.03 25.37
N MET A 5 58.17 -65.31 26.20
CA MET A 5 56.71 -65.23 26.33
C MET A 5 56.27 -64.05 27.27
N PHE A 6 55.21 -63.31 26.87
CA PHE A 6 54.15 -62.64 27.67
C PHE A 6 54.49 -61.53 28.71
N LEU A 7 54.08 -60.26 28.52
CA LEU A 7 52.74 -59.63 28.57
C LEU A 7 52.19 -59.43 30.01
N VAL A 8 52.37 -58.23 30.56
CA VAL A 8 51.56 -57.65 31.67
C VAL A 8 51.36 -56.17 31.36
N LEU A 9 50.13 -55.79 30.99
CA LEU A 9 49.30 -54.71 31.55
C LEU A 9 48.22 -54.24 30.54
N LEU A 10 47.22 -55.09 30.31
CA LEU A 10 45.93 -54.72 29.75
C LEU A 10 44.93 -55.74 30.29
N ILE A 11 44.50 -55.52 31.54
CA ILE A 11 43.39 -56.27 32.13
C ILE A 11 42.18 -55.34 32.09
N PHE A 12 41.40 -55.53 31.04
CA PHE A 12 39.96 -55.36 31.02
C PHE A 12 39.39 -56.04 32.28
N VAL A 13 38.81 -55.27 33.18
CA VAL A 13 37.92 -55.83 34.21
C VAL A 13 36.52 -55.87 33.60
N MET A 14 36.22 -56.95 32.88
CA MET A 14 34.84 -57.44 32.80
C MET A 14 34.57 -58.18 34.10
N LEU A 15 33.86 -57.52 35.02
CA LEU A 15 33.21 -58.17 36.16
C LEU A 15 31.70 -58.13 35.91
N SER A 16 31.15 -59.33 35.74
CA SER A 16 29.73 -59.61 35.55
C SER A 16 28.90 -59.16 36.75
N MET A 17 28.05 -58.17 36.55
CA MET A 17 26.83 -57.94 37.31
C MET A 17 25.76 -57.57 36.28
N SER A 18 24.79 -58.46 36.04
CA SER A 18 23.62 -58.32 35.15
C SER A 18 23.75 -57.21 34.10
N GLY A 19 24.39 -57.51 32.96
CA GLY A 19 24.67 -56.53 31.92
C GLY A 19 23.39 -55.81 31.50
N PHE A 20 23.34 -54.51 31.70
CA PHE A 20 22.28 -53.66 31.15
C PHE A 20 22.21 -53.87 29.63
N ALA A 21 21.02 -53.79 29.04
CA ALA A 21 20.80 -54.00 27.61
C ALA A 21 21.39 -52.87 26.71
N TYR A 22 22.04 -51.88 27.32
CA TYR A 22 22.68 -50.73 26.69
C TYR A 22 24.06 -50.48 27.34
N ASN A 23 24.93 -49.76 26.64
CA ASN A 23 26.28 -49.45 27.13
C ASN A 23 26.31 -48.17 27.95
N ILE A 24 27.03 -48.19 29.07
CA ILE A 24 27.25 -47.02 29.93
C ILE A 24 28.70 -46.56 29.79
N THR A 25 28.91 -45.27 29.51
CA THR A 25 30.23 -44.65 29.40
C THR A 25 30.34 -43.44 30.34
N ALA A 26 31.44 -42.69 30.28
CA ALA A 26 31.54 -41.40 30.96
C ALA A 26 30.70 -40.29 30.31
N GLU A 27 30.30 -40.45 29.05
CA GLU A 27 29.56 -39.45 28.27
C GLU A 27 28.04 -39.64 28.40
N GLY A 28 27.59 -40.86 28.65
CA GLY A 28 26.17 -41.19 28.80
C GLY A 28 25.86 -42.66 28.51
N HIS A 29 24.57 -42.94 28.29
CA HIS A 29 24.07 -44.25 27.87
C HIS A 29 24.02 -44.36 26.35
N TYR A 30 24.36 -45.51 25.80
CA TYR A 30 24.27 -45.79 24.36
C TYR A 30 23.37 -46.98 24.09
N CYS A 31 22.31 -46.74 23.32
CA CYS A 31 21.34 -47.76 22.93
C CYS A 31 21.35 -48.01 21.41
N HIS A 32 20.79 -49.15 21.00
CA HIS A 32 20.79 -49.61 19.60
C HIS A 32 19.45 -50.18 19.09
N ASN A 33 18.43 -50.26 19.92
CA ASN A 33 17.05 -50.56 19.53
C ASN A 33 16.06 -49.87 20.49
N CYS A 34 14.77 -49.90 20.15
CA CYS A 34 13.73 -49.18 20.90
C CYS A 34 13.63 -49.59 22.38
N THR A 35 13.75 -50.89 22.67
CA THR A 35 13.71 -51.42 24.03
C THR A 35 14.91 -50.94 24.84
N ASP A 36 16.12 -51.06 24.28
CA ASP A 36 17.34 -50.66 24.96
C ASP A 36 17.40 -49.15 25.18
N CYS A 37 16.89 -48.37 24.24
CA CYS A 37 16.78 -46.93 24.40
C CYS A 37 15.81 -46.58 25.52
N THR A 38 14.64 -47.21 25.54
CA THR A 38 13.66 -47.03 26.62
C THR A 38 14.25 -47.36 28.00
N ASP A 39 14.99 -48.47 28.10
CA ASP A 39 15.66 -48.88 29.34
C ASP A 39 16.81 -47.94 29.73
N ALA A 40 17.61 -47.49 28.76
CA ALA A 40 18.70 -46.54 28.95
C ALA A 40 18.20 -45.19 29.47
N ILE A 41 17.08 -44.71 28.92
CA ILE A 41 16.46 -43.47 29.35
C ILE A 41 15.84 -43.63 30.75
N ASN A 42 15.24 -44.79 31.05
CA ASN A 42 14.68 -45.00 32.38
C ASN A 42 15.75 -45.06 33.49
N ASN A 43 17.02 -45.22 33.11
CA ASN A 43 18.13 -45.22 34.03
C ASN A 43 18.64 -43.80 34.32
N ASN A 44 18.21 -43.23 35.44
CA ASN A 44 18.66 -41.92 35.93
C ASN A 44 19.93 -41.99 36.82
N THR A 45 20.74 -43.05 36.72
CA THR A 45 21.95 -43.20 37.55
C THR A 45 23.16 -42.45 36.99
N HIS A 46 23.12 -42.06 35.71
CA HIS A 46 24.24 -41.35 35.09
C HIS A 46 24.18 -39.84 35.38
N PRO A 47 25.27 -39.19 35.83
CA PRO A 47 25.26 -37.79 36.25
C PRO A 47 24.88 -36.79 35.14
N LEU A 48 25.00 -37.17 33.87
CA LEU A 48 24.63 -36.33 32.72
C LEU A 48 23.19 -36.52 32.24
N ASN A 49 22.49 -37.59 32.65
CA ASN A 49 21.14 -37.94 32.17
C ASN A 49 20.99 -37.83 30.63
N THR A 50 21.99 -38.31 29.87
CA THR A 50 21.97 -38.31 28.41
C THR A 50 22.01 -39.74 27.87
N THR A 51 21.09 -40.02 26.95
CA THR A 51 21.06 -41.25 26.16
C THR A 51 21.34 -40.92 24.70
N TYR A 52 22.25 -41.68 24.11
CA TYR A 52 22.69 -41.58 22.73
C TYR A 52 22.22 -42.78 21.92
N LEU A 53 21.74 -42.54 20.70
CA LEU A 53 21.56 -43.59 19.70
C LEU A 53 22.88 -43.78 18.94
N ASN A 54 23.34 -45.03 18.80
CA ASN A 54 24.59 -45.32 18.08
C ASN A 54 24.42 -46.09 16.75
N MET A 55 23.19 -46.41 16.38
CA MET A 55 22.85 -47.00 15.09
C MET A 55 21.38 -46.74 14.74
N SER A 56 21.04 -46.74 13.46
CA SER A 56 19.65 -46.60 13.03
C SER A 56 18.79 -47.80 13.46
N ILE A 57 17.50 -47.54 13.73
CA ILE A 57 16.49 -48.50 14.18
C ILE A 57 15.41 -48.62 13.11
N ILE A 58 14.92 -49.83 12.86
CA ILE A 58 13.69 -50.12 12.11
C ILE A 58 12.72 -50.83 13.04
N THR A 59 11.45 -50.42 13.06
CA THR A 59 10.41 -50.95 13.96
C THR A 59 9.02 -50.88 13.32
N ASP A 60 8.13 -51.78 13.68
CA ASP A 60 6.70 -51.81 13.31
C ASP A 60 5.78 -51.36 14.47
N THR A 61 6.39 -50.77 15.51
CA THR A 61 5.72 -50.28 16.70
C THR A 61 6.35 -48.99 17.20
N THR A 62 5.68 -48.32 18.14
CA THR A 62 6.17 -47.12 18.80
C THR A 62 7.56 -47.36 19.40
N CYS A 63 8.55 -46.54 19.03
CA CYS A 63 9.92 -46.78 19.46
C CYS A 63 10.18 -46.28 20.89
N ILE A 64 10.08 -44.97 21.13
CA ILE A 64 10.21 -44.41 22.48
C ILE A 64 8.81 -44.08 22.98
N ASN A 65 8.30 -44.90 23.91
CA ASN A 65 6.91 -44.81 24.39
C ASN A 65 6.84 -44.28 25.83
N ASN A 66 6.94 -42.96 25.98
CA ASN A 66 6.86 -42.20 27.23
C ASN A 66 7.41 -42.93 28.47
N PRO A 67 8.74 -43.16 28.54
CA PRO A 67 9.36 -43.89 29.64
C PRO A 67 9.11 -43.20 30.99
N GLN A 68 8.89 -43.97 32.06
CA GLN A 68 8.49 -43.44 33.38
C GLN A 68 9.43 -42.35 33.94
N ASN A 69 10.73 -42.46 33.65
CA ASN A 69 11.77 -41.59 34.18
C ASN A 69 12.30 -40.58 33.16
N PHE A 70 11.59 -40.35 32.04
CA PHE A 70 12.06 -39.53 30.92
C PHE A 70 12.15 -38.02 31.23
N THR A 71 11.75 -37.57 32.42
CA THR A 71 11.86 -36.15 32.82
C THR A 71 13.30 -35.75 33.16
N ASN A 72 13.74 -34.58 32.70
CA ASN A 72 15.12 -34.08 32.83
C ASN A 72 16.17 -34.97 32.13
N VAL A 73 15.79 -35.57 31.00
CA VAL A 73 16.66 -36.41 30.18
C VAL A 73 16.91 -35.77 28.81
N THR A 74 18.14 -35.95 28.31
CA THR A 74 18.50 -35.67 26.91
C THR A 74 18.54 -36.98 26.13
N PHE A 75 17.79 -37.05 25.03
CA PHE A 75 17.90 -38.11 24.03
C PHE A 75 18.51 -37.53 22.74
N ASP A 76 19.72 -37.95 22.40
CA ASP A 76 20.45 -37.49 21.22
C ASP A 76 20.65 -38.64 20.25
N CYS A 77 20.00 -38.58 19.10
CA CYS A 77 20.11 -39.65 18.12
C CYS A 77 21.40 -39.59 17.29
N GLN A 78 22.25 -38.57 17.48
CA GLN A 78 23.52 -38.40 16.76
C GLN A 78 23.40 -38.42 15.22
N GLY A 79 22.22 -38.10 14.69
CA GLY A 79 21.92 -38.16 13.25
C GLY A 79 21.46 -39.54 12.74
N TYR A 80 21.30 -40.54 13.60
CA TYR A 80 20.76 -41.84 13.23
C TYR A 80 19.24 -41.80 13.05
N THR A 81 18.75 -42.73 12.21
CA THR A 81 17.34 -42.85 11.84
C THR A 81 16.60 -43.78 12.79
N ILE A 82 15.39 -43.41 13.18
CA ILE A 82 14.37 -44.32 13.71
C ILE A 82 13.28 -44.39 12.64
N ASP A 83 13.07 -45.58 12.09
CA ASP A 83 12.27 -45.85 10.90
C ASP A 83 11.08 -46.75 11.25
N GLY A 84 9.87 -46.30 10.92
CA GLY A 84 8.61 -47.01 11.14
C GLY A 84 8.25 -47.97 9.99
N ASP A 85 6.97 -48.35 9.91
CA ASP A 85 6.46 -49.27 8.89
C ASP A 85 5.33 -48.68 8.01
N ASP A 86 5.15 -47.36 8.06
CA ASP A 86 4.06 -46.61 7.39
C ASP A 86 2.65 -47.05 7.82
N SER A 87 2.49 -47.68 8.98
CA SER A 87 1.23 -48.28 9.39
C SER A 87 0.85 -48.00 10.85
N GLY A 88 -0.41 -48.24 11.20
CA GLY A 88 -0.88 -48.11 12.58
C GLY A 88 -1.04 -46.67 13.09
N THR A 89 -0.96 -46.52 14.42
CA THR A 89 -1.14 -45.27 15.16
C THR A 89 0.01 -45.03 16.15
N ASP A 90 1.20 -45.40 15.73
CA ASP A 90 2.40 -45.45 16.52
C ASP A 90 3.21 -44.15 16.48
N TYR A 91 4.20 -44.05 17.37
CA TYR A 91 5.03 -42.85 17.49
C TYR A 91 6.50 -43.20 17.37
N GLY A 92 7.26 -42.42 16.62
CA GLY A 92 8.72 -42.57 16.64
C GLY A 92 9.25 -42.24 18.03
N ILE A 93 8.94 -41.04 18.50
CA ILE A 93 9.27 -40.59 19.85
C ILE A 93 8.03 -39.97 20.50
N TYR A 94 7.52 -40.58 21.58
CA TYR A 94 6.41 -40.08 22.39
C TYR A 94 6.86 -39.77 23.81
N LEU A 95 6.75 -38.51 24.25
CA LEU A 95 7.34 -38.04 25.51
C LEU A 95 6.46 -37.06 26.30
N ASN A 96 6.82 -36.93 27.58
CA ASN A 96 6.23 -36.01 28.56
C ASN A 96 7.13 -34.79 28.86
N ASN A 97 7.07 -34.25 30.09
CA ASN A 97 7.64 -32.96 30.49
C ASN A 97 9.16 -32.98 30.75
N ASN A 98 9.81 -31.84 30.53
CA ASN A 98 11.19 -31.46 30.82
C ASN A 98 12.23 -32.30 30.06
N THR A 99 12.08 -32.42 28.76
CA THR A 99 12.89 -33.31 27.92
C THR A 99 13.65 -32.57 26.84
N ILE A 100 14.80 -33.11 26.45
CA ILE A 100 15.59 -32.59 25.32
C ILE A 100 15.74 -33.68 24.26
N ILE A 101 15.36 -33.39 23.02
CA ILE A 101 15.53 -34.29 21.87
C ILE A 101 16.45 -33.62 20.86
N ASN A 102 17.55 -34.27 20.51
CA ASN A 102 18.54 -33.74 19.60
C ASN A 102 18.83 -34.68 18.43
N ASN A 103 18.99 -34.10 17.25
CA ASN A 103 19.61 -34.75 16.09
C ASN A 103 18.96 -36.09 15.66
N CYS A 104 17.66 -36.27 15.86
CA CYS A 104 16.93 -37.47 15.47
C CYS A 104 16.37 -37.36 14.06
N ILE A 105 16.51 -38.42 13.25
CA ILE A 105 15.81 -38.58 11.98
C ILE A 105 14.69 -39.60 12.20
N ILE A 106 13.44 -39.17 12.08
CA ILE A 106 12.25 -39.97 12.36
C ILE A 106 11.36 -40.00 11.11
N THR A 107 11.02 -41.19 10.62
CA THR A 107 10.21 -41.37 9.40
C THR A 107 9.26 -42.56 9.55
N ASP A 108 8.20 -42.55 8.74
CA ASP A 108 7.31 -43.70 8.52
C ASP A 108 6.49 -44.12 9.76
N PHE A 109 6.24 -43.19 10.70
CA PHE A 109 5.32 -43.36 11.85
C PHE A 109 4.00 -42.63 11.64
N TYR A 110 2.98 -42.89 12.48
CA TYR A 110 1.79 -42.03 12.54
C TYR A 110 2.09 -40.61 13.02
N HIS A 111 2.86 -40.48 14.10
CA HIS A 111 3.51 -39.22 14.47
C HIS A 111 5.01 -39.43 14.62
N GLY A 112 5.82 -38.58 14.00
CA GLY A 112 7.28 -38.65 14.17
C GLY A 112 7.66 -38.38 15.62
N ILE A 113 7.40 -37.16 16.10
CA ILE A 113 7.63 -36.75 17.48
C ILE A 113 6.32 -36.27 18.10
N TYR A 114 5.90 -36.90 19.19
CA TYR A 114 4.69 -36.56 19.92
C TYR A 114 5.01 -36.13 21.36
N ILE A 115 4.59 -34.92 21.73
CA ILE A 115 4.79 -34.33 23.05
C ILE A 115 3.43 -34.06 23.69
N THR A 116 3.24 -34.52 24.92
CA THR A 116 2.07 -34.20 25.74
C THR A 116 2.49 -33.80 27.14
N SER A 117 1.66 -33.03 27.84
CA SER A 117 1.88 -32.70 29.25
C SER A 117 1.09 -33.61 30.22
N GLY A 118 0.41 -34.62 29.70
CA GLY A 118 -0.48 -35.52 30.45
C GLY A 118 -1.82 -34.87 30.81
N GLU A 119 -2.61 -35.51 31.68
CA GLU A 119 -3.97 -35.06 32.03
C GLU A 119 -4.02 -33.94 33.08
N THR A 120 -2.94 -33.72 33.85
CA THR A 120 -2.96 -32.89 35.07
C THR A 120 -2.10 -31.63 35.02
N SER A 121 -1.25 -31.46 34.00
CA SER A 121 -0.41 -30.28 33.79
C SER A 121 -0.54 -29.81 32.35
N THR A 122 -0.49 -28.50 32.09
CA THR A 122 -0.36 -27.91 30.75
C THR A 122 1.08 -27.51 30.43
N VAL A 123 2.00 -27.63 31.40
CA VAL A 123 3.39 -27.17 31.29
C VAL A 123 4.30 -28.36 31.08
N ALA A 124 5.07 -28.33 30.00
CA ALA A 124 6.03 -29.39 29.68
C ALA A 124 7.47 -28.93 29.56
N ASN A 125 7.77 -27.69 29.15
CA ASN A 125 9.16 -27.18 29.05
C ASN A 125 10.12 -28.09 28.25
N ASN A 126 9.67 -28.68 27.14
CA ASN A 126 10.55 -29.52 26.31
C ASN A 126 11.37 -28.70 25.32
N THR A 127 12.51 -29.26 24.92
CA THR A 127 13.39 -28.67 23.91
C THR A 127 13.66 -29.66 22.78
N LEU A 128 13.31 -29.28 21.55
CA LEU A 128 13.60 -30.06 20.34
C LEU A 128 14.61 -29.29 19.49
N ASN A 129 15.80 -29.86 19.27
CA ASN A 129 16.83 -29.24 18.46
C ASN A 129 17.28 -30.14 17.29
N ASN A 130 17.30 -29.57 16.08
CA ASN A 130 17.90 -30.20 14.90
C ASN A 130 17.33 -31.60 14.57
N ASN A 131 16.06 -31.85 14.89
CA ASN A 131 15.41 -33.12 14.53
C ASN A 131 14.78 -33.03 13.14
N THR A 132 14.74 -34.15 12.43
CA THR A 132 14.06 -34.33 11.14
C THR A 132 12.94 -35.34 11.32
N ALA A 133 11.68 -34.91 11.30
CA ALA A 133 10.49 -35.75 11.41
C ALA A 133 9.68 -35.67 10.11
N ASN A 134 10.15 -36.39 9.09
CA ASN A 134 9.61 -36.31 7.73
C ASN A 134 8.78 -37.54 7.37
N SER A 135 7.94 -37.43 6.35
CA SER A 135 7.25 -38.56 5.72
C SER A 135 6.42 -39.43 6.68
N ASN A 136 5.96 -38.86 7.79
CA ASN A 136 5.07 -39.57 8.71
C ASN A 136 3.63 -39.56 8.17
N THR A 137 2.89 -40.63 8.44
CA THR A 137 1.55 -40.87 7.89
C THR A 137 0.48 -39.94 8.47
N GLN A 138 0.82 -39.13 9.48
CA GLN A 138 0.02 -37.97 9.87
C GLN A 138 0.86 -36.72 10.14
N ASN A 139 1.59 -36.66 11.26
CA ASN A 139 2.24 -35.43 11.71
C ASN A 139 3.74 -35.63 11.88
N GLY A 140 4.54 -34.63 11.51
CA GLY A 140 5.97 -34.63 11.82
C GLY A 140 6.20 -34.43 13.31
N ILE A 141 5.85 -33.25 13.81
CA ILE A 141 5.95 -32.89 15.23
C ILE A 141 4.58 -32.49 15.75
N TYR A 142 4.10 -33.20 16.77
CA TYR A 142 2.81 -32.95 17.40
C TYR A 142 2.96 -32.60 18.87
N ILE A 143 2.57 -31.36 19.21
CA ILE A 143 2.53 -30.82 20.56
C ILE A 143 1.07 -30.77 21.03
N TYR A 144 0.68 -31.70 21.90
CA TYR A 144 -0.67 -31.79 22.43
C TYR A 144 -0.75 -31.26 23.86
N ARG A 145 -1.59 -30.23 24.06
CA ARG A 145 -1.88 -29.63 25.38
C ARG A 145 -0.65 -29.15 26.16
N SER A 146 0.44 -28.88 25.47
CA SER A 146 1.75 -28.70 26.07
C SER A 146 2.28 -27.28 25.84
N SER A 147 2.72 -26.64 26.93
CA SER A 147 3.17 -25.25 26.98
C SER A 147 4.65 -25.13 27.33
N ASN A 148 5.21 -23.95 27.02
CA ASN A 148 6.60 -23.55 27.29
C ASN A 148 7.65 -24.39 26.55
N ASN A 149 7.33 -24.99 25.41
CA ASN A 149 8.29 -25.77 24.63
C ASN A 149 9.14 -24.87 23.74
N THR A 150 10.40 -25.25 23.52
CA THR A 150 11.33 -24.61 22.59
C THR A 150 11.65 -25.58 21.45
N ILE A 151 11.35 -25.19 20.22
CA ILE A 151 11.51 -26.05 19.04
C ILE A 151 12.37 -25.27 18.06
N THR A 152 13.63 -25.70 17.88
CA THR A 152 14.65 -24.96 17.14
C THR A 152 15.30 -25.80 16.04
N ASN A 153 15.39 -25.25 14.82
CA ASN A 153 16.06 -25.86 13.67
C ASN A 153 15.53 -27.27 13.30
N ASN A 154 14.27 -27.58 13.58
CA ASN A 154 13.69 -28.88 13.23
C ASN A 154 13.12 -28.85 11.80
N ILE A 155 13.11 -30.00 11.15
CA ILE A 155 12.58 -30.21 9.80
C ILE A 155 11.42 -31.21 9.91
N ALA A 156 10.24 -30.85 9.43
CA ALA A 156 9.04 -31.66 9.46
C ALA A 156 8.32 -31.58 8.11
N ASN A 157 8.94 -32.17 7.09
CA ASN A 157 8.51 -32.10 5.70
C ASN A 157 7.76 -33.34 5.25
N SER A 158 6.90 -33.18 4.25
CA SER A 158 6.26 -34.30 3.54
C SER A 158 5.43 -35.24 4.42
N ASN A 159 4.94 -34.76 5.57
CA ASN A 159 4.01 -35.51 6.40
C ASN A 159 2.59 -35.37 5.83
N ALA A 160 1.79 -36.42 5.94
CA ALA A 160 0.49 -36.48 5.26
C ALA A 160 -0.49 -35.38 5.69
N LEU A 161 -0.41 -34.92 6.94
CA LEU A 161 -1.28 -33.91 7.50
C LEU A 161 -0.52 -32.65 7.91
N TYR A 162 0.17 -32.63 9.06
CA TYR A 162 0.81 -31.42 9.57
C TYR A 162 2.33 -31.59 9.70
N GLY A 163 3.09 -30.55 9.33
CA GLY A 163 4.50 -30.52 9.64
C GLY A 163 4.70 -30.38 11.14
N ILE A 164 4.29 -29.24 11.69
CA ILE A 164 4.31 -28.97 13.14
C ILE A 164 2.92 -28.53 13.59
N VAL A 165 2.35 -29.21 14.58
CA VAL A 165 1.00 -28.90 15.08
C VAL A 165 0.98 -28.73 16.59
N PHE A 166 0.26 -27.72 17.04
CA PHE A 166 -0.10 -27.46 18.43
C PHE A 166 -1.62 -27.57 18.55
N SER A 167 -2.11 -28.47 19.40
CA SER A 167 -3.54 -28.63 19.59
C SER A 167 -3.94 -28.82 21.04
N SER A 168 -5.23 -28.61 21.31
CA SER A 168 -5.89 -28.99 22.55
C SER A 168 -7.28 -29.57 22.26
N ASN A 169 -7.99 -30.08 23.28
CA ASN A 169 -9.39 -30.43 23.06
C ASN A 169 -10.23 -29.15 23.15
N SER A 170 -10.87 -28.82 22.03
CA SER A 170 -11.72 -27.67 21.76
C SER A 170 -12.93 -27.45 22.70
N GLY A 171 -13.09 -28.27 23.75
CA GLY A 171 -14.15 -28.13 24.76
C GLY A 171 -13.71 -27.59 26.12
N ASN A 172 -12.40 -27.51 26.40
CA ASN A 172 -11.90 -27.08 27.72
C ASN A 172 -11.00 -25.85 27.59
N LEU A 173 -11.50 -24.69 28.04
CA LEU A 173 -10.84 -23.38 28.02
C LEU A 173 -9.54 -23.29 28.87
N PHE A 174 -9.06 -24.40 29.43
CA PHE A 174 -7.97 -24.43 30.40
C PHE A 174 -6.76 -25.26 29.97
N MET A 175 -6.75 -25.83 28.76
CA MET A 175 -5.70 -26.75 28.31
C MET A 175 -5.02 -26.33 26.99
N TYR A 176 -4.64 -25.06 26.87
CA TYR A 176 -4.03 -24.52 25.66
C TYR A 176 -2.52 -24.79 25.56
N ALA A 177 -2.02 -24.87 24.32
CA ALA A 177 -0.59 -24.94 24.02
C ALA A 177 -0.01 -23.50 24.00
N ASN A 178 0.35 -23.00 25.18
CA ASN A 178 0.76 -21.62 25.38
C ASN A 178 2.28 -21.44 25.45
N ASN A 179 2.75 -20.22 25.22
CA ASN A 179 4.13 -19.80 25.48
C ASN A 179 5.20 -20.67 24.77
N ASN A 180 4.86 -21.30 23.65
CA ASN A 180 5.82 -22.08 22.89
C ASN A 180 6.64 -21.18 21.97
N THR A 181 7.92 -21.53 21.79
CA THR A 181 8.87 -20.79 20.96
C THR A 181 9.36 -21.68 19.83
N LEU A 182 9.16 -21.22 18.58
CA LEU A 182 9.61 -21.89 17.37
C LEU A 182 10.62 -21.02 16.64
N ILE A 183 11.84 -21.52 16.44
CA ILE A 183 12.91 -20.76 15.80
C ILE A 183 13.50 -21.58 14.65
N ASN A 184 13.55 -20.99 13.44
CA ASN A 184 14.22 -21.58 12.26
C ASN A 184 13.73 -22.99 11.88
N ASN A 185 12.47 -23.36 12.17
CA ASN A 185 11.96 -24.67 11.78
C ASN A 185 11.47 -24.66 10.32
N THR A 186 11.51 -25.82 9.68
CA THR A 186 11.05 -26.02 8.30
C THR A 186 9.92 -27.06 8.27
N ALA A 187 8.77 -26.70 7.72
CA ALA A 187 7.57 -27.53 7.66
C ALA A 187 6.95 -27.45 6.25
N ASN A 188 7.65 -27.99 5.26
CA ASN A 188 7.29 -27.89 3.85
C ASN A 188 6.56 -29.14 3.34
N SER A 189 5.76 -28.97 2.28
CA SER A 189 5.16 -30.10 1.55
C SER A 189 4.27 -31.02 2.39
N ASN A 190 3.64 -30.49 3.44
CA ASN A 190 2.62 -31.17 4.23
C ASN A 190 1.22 -30.76 3.74
N SER A 191 0.13 -31.23 4.39
CA SER A 191 -1.18 -30.59 4.19
C SER A 191 -1.19 -29.18 4.78
N ARG A 192 -0.83 -29.00 6.05
CA ARG A 192 -0.49 -27.67 6.61
C ARG A 192 0.92 -27.67 7.16
N GLY A 193 1.63 -26.56 7.00
CA GLY A 193 3.00 -26.46 7.50
C GLY A 193 3.05 -26.38 9.02
N ILE A 194 2.71 -25.22 9.57
CA ILE A 194 2.65 -24.98 11.02
C ILE A 194 1.22 -24.61 11.42
N TYR A 195 0.61 -25.41 12.30
CA TYR A 195 -0.77 -25.23 12.71
C TYR A 195 -0.91 -25.06 14.22
N PHE A 196 -1.56 -23.98 14.64
CA PHE A 196 -2.06 -23.80 16.00
C PHE A 196 -3.58 -23.91 15.96
N ASP A 197 -4.13 -24.99 16.49
CA ASP A 197 -5.58 -25.16 16.67
C ASP A 197 -6.12 -24.25 17.77
N CYS A 198 -5.25 -23.91 18.70
CA CYS A 198 -5.44 -22.96 19.78
C CYS A 198 -4.09 -22.74 20.47
N GLY A 199 -3.94 -21.62 21.18
CA GLY A 199 -2.71 -21.31 21.89
C GLY A 199 -2.50 -19.82 22.03
N LEU A 200 -1.98 -19.42 23.19
CA LEU A 200 -1.72 -18.04 23.54
C LEU A 200 -0.24 -17.78 23.73
N HIS A 201 0.21 -16.58 23.37
CA HIS A 201 1.57 -16.10 23.66
C HIS A 201 2.69 -16.97 23.03
N ASN A 202 2.41 -17.64 21.92
CA ASN A 202 3.43 -18.37 21.18
C ASN A 202 4.24 -17.41 20.31
N THR A 203 5.52 -17.74 20.13
CA THR A 203 6.48 -16.94 19.35
C THR A 203 7.07 -17.78 18.23
N LEU A 204 6.92 -17.33 16.99
CA LEU A 204 7.47 -17.97 15.79
C LEU A 204 8.45 -17.02 15.12
N ILE A 205 9.73 -17.41 15.02
CA ILE A 205 10.79 -16.61 14.43
C ILE A 205 11.47 -17.40 13.30
N ASN A 206 11.56 -16.80 12.10
CA ASN A 206 12.30 -17.34 10.96
C ASN A 206 11.88 -18.77 10.54
N ASN A 207 10.64 -19.18 10.79
CA ASN A 207 10.17 -20.49 10.37
C ASN A 207 9.76 -20.47 8.89
N THR A 208 9.91 -21.61 8.22
CA THR A 208 9.58 -21.82 6.80
C THR A 208 8.49 -22.87 6.67
N ALA A 209 7.39 -22.54 6.00
CA ALA A 209 6.24 -23.40 5.79
C ALA A 209 5.74 -23.27 4.33
N ASN A 210 6.54 -23.77 3.40
CA ASN A 210 6.34 -23.62 1.98
C ASN A 210 5.71 -24.84 1.33
N SER A 211 5.05 -24.64 0.20
CA SER A 211 4.60 -25.72 -0.68
C SER A 211 3.67 -26.74 -0.01
N ASN A 212 2.92 -26.32 1.01
CA ASN A 212 1.91 -27.15 1.65
C ASN A 212 0.62 -27.16 0.81
N THR A 213 -0.12 -28.28 0.87
CA THR A 213 -1.33 -28.51 0.07
C THR A 213 -2.60 -27.87 0.65
N ASP A 214 -2.46 -27.10 1.72
CA ASP A 214 -3.44 -26.15 2.25
C ASP A 214 -2.71 -24.86 2.71
N ASN A 215 -2.71 -24.55 4.01
CA ASN A 215 -2.12 -23.30 4.54
C ASN A 215 -0.66 -23.51 4.96
N GLY A 216 0.18 -22.49 4.78
CA GLY A 216 1.55 -22.50 5.31
C GLY A 216 1.56 -22.43 6.83
N ILE A 217 1.12 -21.29 7.38
CA ILE A 217 1.00 -21.06 8.83
C ILE A 217 -0.45 -20.69 9.17
N HIS A 218 -1.07 -21.46 10.06
CA HIS A 218 -2.48 -21.29 10.42
C HIS A 218 -2.67 -21.14 11.93
N LEU A 219 -3.31 -20.03 12.33
CA LEU A 219 -3.71 -19.70 13.69
C LEU A 219 -5.24 -19.79 13.79
N CYS A 220 -5.75 -20.88 14.34
CA CYS A 220 -7.16 -21.05 14.65
C CYS A 220 -7.36 -20.81 16.15
N THR A 221 -8.27 -19.91 16.54
CA THR A 221 -8.58 -19.61 17.96
C THR A 221 -7.32 -19.43 18.82
N ALA A 222 -6.30 -18.81 18.22
CA ALA A 222 -4.98 -18.61 18.80
C ALA A 222 -4.69 -17.12 18.84
N SER A 223 -4.68 -16.56 20.05
CA SER A 223 -4.60 -15.11 20.30
C SER A 223 -3.27 -14.74 20.97
N ASN A 224 -2.87 -13.47 20.86
CA ASN A 224 -1.65 -12.95 21.49
C ASN A 224 -0.35 -13.63 21.02
N ASN A 225 -0.29 -14.14 19.78
CA ASN A 225 0.91 -14.76 19.24
C ASN A 225 1.76 -13.75 18.45
N THR A 226 3.07 -13.98 18.41
CA THR A 226 4.04 -13.13 17.70
C THR A 226 4.76 -13.91 16.61
N LEU A 227 4.65 -13.45 15.37
CA LEU A 227 5.22 -14.07 14.18
C LEU A 227 6.21 -13.09 13.52
N ILE A 228 7.50 -13.41 13.57
CA ILE A 228 8.58 -12.56 13.07
C ILE A 228 9.35 -13.29 11.95
N ASN A 229 9.45 -12.66 10.78
CA ASN A 229 10.28 -13.10 9.65
C ASN A 229 9.99 -14.55 9.19
N ASN A 230 8.76 -15.03 9.36
CA ASN A 230 8.38 -16.35 8.88
C ASN A 230 8.07 -16.31 7.37
N THR A 231 8.31 -17.42 6.69
CA THR A 231 8.09 -17.57 5.24
C THR A 231 7.05 -18.65 4.99
N ALA A 232 5.99 -18.31 4.25
CA ALA A 232 4.91 -19.23 3.88
C ALA A 232 4.53 -19.04 2.42
N ASN A 233 5.42 -19.51 1.53
CA ASN A 233 5.31 -19.35 0.09
C ASN A 233 4.78 -20.59 -0.61
N SER A 234 4.17 -20.40 -1.78
CA SER A 234 3.80 -21.49 -2.68
C SER A 234 2.87 -22.54 -2.08
N ASN A 235 2.10 -22.17 -1.07
CA ASN A 235 1.05 -23.02 -0.53
C ASN A 235 -0.20 -22.94 -1.42
N THR A 236 -1.03 -23.98 -1.44
CA THR A 236 -2.19 -24.02 -2.34
C THR A 236 -3.37 -23.20 -1.83
N ASN A 237 -3.43 -22.93 -0.53
CA ASN A 237 -4.41 -22.02 0.07
C ASN A 237 -3.71 -20.74 0.54
N ASN A 238 -3.74 -20.40 1.83
CA ASN A 238 -3.14 -19.17 2.31
C ASN A 238 -1.68 -19.39 2.74
N GLY A 239 -0.83 -18.38 2.54
CA GLY A 239 0.47 -18.35 3.21
C GLY A 239 0.27 -18.29 4.73
N PHE A 240 -0.42 -17.25 5.20
CA PHE A 240 -0.85 -17.11 6.59
C PHE A 240 -2.37 -17.05 6.68
N TYR A 241 -2.95 -17.81 7.62
CA TYR A 241 -4.38 -17.75 7.92
C TYR A 241 -4.64 -17.57 9.41
N THR A 242 -5.43 -16.56 9.76
CA THR A 242 -5.87 -16.27 11.13
C THR A 242 -7.39 -16.35 11.19
N PHE A 243 -7.91 -17.22 12.06
CA PHE A 243 -9.33 -17.63 12.03
C PHE A 243 -9.94 -17.77 13.42
N ASN A 244 -11.25 -17.52 13.50
CA ASN A 244 -12.15 -17.90 14.60
C ASN A 244 -11.75 -17.31 15.96
N ASN A 245 -11.92 -15.98 16.07
CA ASN A 245 -11.61 -15.17 17.25
C ASN A 245 -10.14 -15.30 17.68
N ALA A 246 -9.25 -15.40 16.71
CA ALA A 246 -7.81 -15.26 16.91
C ALA A 246 -7.47 -13.76 16.92
N GLU A 247 -7.21 -13.24 18.11
CA GLU A 247 -7.12 -11.80 18.38
C GLU A 247 -5.72 -11.38 18.84
N ASN A 248 -5.39 -10.09 18.70
CA ASN A 248 -4.17 -9.52 19.28
C ASN A 248 -2.86 -10.20 18.81
N ASN A 249 -2.85 -10.79 17.61
CA ASN A 249 -1.64 -11.37 17.06
C ASN A 249 -0.79 -10.30 16.35
N THR A 250 0.53 -10.45 16.41
CA THR A 250 1.49 -9.51 15.82
C THR A 250 2.32 -10.21 14.75
N PHE A 251 2.31 -9.69 13.52
CA PHE A 251 3.04 -10.19 12.36
C PHE A 251 4.07 -9.15 11.93
N ILE A 252 5.36 -9.46 12.00
CA ILE A 252 6.45 -8.54 11.63
C ILE A 252 7.35 -9.20 10.58
N GLY A 253 7.52 -8.56 9.42
CA GLY A 253 8.53 -9.00 8.44
C GLY A 253 8.24 -10.35 7.77
N ASN A 254 7.01 -10.87 7.83
CA ASN A 254 6.69 -12.17 7.25
C ASN A 254 6.47 -12.08 5.73
N THR A 255 6.71 -13.20 5.03
CA THR A 255 6.61 -13.31 3.57
C THR A 255 5.65 -14.43 3.17
N ALA A 256 4.64 -14.10 2.35
CA ALA A 256 3.65 -15.03 1.82
C ALA A 256 3.42 -14.81 0.32
N ASN A 257 4.37 -15.29 -0.47
CA ASN A 257 4.40 -15.10 -1.91
C ASN A 257 3.95 -16.35 -2.67
N SER A 258 3.38 -16.12 -3.86
CA SER A 258 3.11 -17.18 -4.83
C SER A 258 2.23 -18.31 -4.31
N ASN A 259 1.33 -18.04 -3.36
CA ASN A 259 0.35 -19.01 -2.90
C ASN A 259 -0.75 -19.13 -3.95
N ILE A 260 -0.88 -20.32 -4.54
CA ILE A 260 -1.69 -20.59 -5.73
C ILE A 260 -2.39 -21.94 -5.56
N PRO A 261 -3.73 -22.01 -5.64
CA PRO A 261 -4.67 -20.95 -6.03
C PRO A 261 -5.06 -19.92 -4.96
N GLY A 262 -4.51 -19.94 -3.74
CA GLY A 262 -5.01 -19.10 -2.64
C GLY A 262 -4.47 -17.67 -2.52
N ASN A 263 -4.34 -17.22 -1.26
CA ASN A 263 -4.03 -15.85 -0.86
C ASN A 263 -2.68 -15.75 -0.13
N GLY A 264 -2.16 -14.54 0.03
CA GLY A 264 -0.98 -14.28 0.86
C GLY A 264 -1.30 -14.39 2.35
N ILE A 265 -1.95 -13.36 2.90
CA ILE A 265 -2.29 -13.25 4.32
C ILE A 265 -3.80 -13.02 4.47
N THR A 266 -4.45 -13.90 5.23
CA THR A 266 -5.92 -13.89 5.39
C THR A 266 -6.33 -13.82 6.86
N PHE A 267 -7.33 -12.97 7.14
CA PHE A 267 -8.01 -12.83 8.43
C PHE A 267 -9.52 -13.09 8.27
N SER A 268 -10.06 -13.98 9.11
CA SER A 268 -11.48 -14.32 9.13
C SER A 268 -11.99 -14.39 10.56
N SER A 269 -12.91 -13.50 10.93
CA SER A 269 -13.35 -13.34 12.32
C SER A 269 -12.16 -13.21 13.28
N ALA A 270 -11.18 -12.39 12.88
CA ALA A 270 -9.94 -12.18 13.63
C ALA A 270 -9.76 -10.67 13.84
N THR A 271 -9.73 -10.22 15.10
CA THR A 271 -9.76 -8.79 15.44
C THR A 271 -8.46 -8.34 16.09
N ASP A 272 -8.22 -7.03 16.07
CA ASP A 272 -7.17 -6.37 16.86
C ASP A 272 -5.75 -6.88 16.57
N ASN A 273 -5.49 -7.39 15.36
CA ASN A 273 -4.16 -7.85 14.95
C ASN A 273 -3.32 -6.69 14.38
N ILE A 274 -2.00 -6.79 14.56
CA ILE A 274 -1.01 -5.81 14.07
C ILE A 274 -0.10 -6.47 13.05
N ILE A 275 0.00 -5.90 11.85
CA ILE A 275 0.73 -6.46 10.72
C ILE A 275 1.70 -5.38 10.18
N ILE A 276 3.00 -5.59 10.37
CA ILE A 276 4.04 -4.58 10.06
C ILE A 276 5.13 -5.17 9.14
N ASN A 277 5.50 -4.48 8.07
CA ASN A 277 6.58 -4.88 7.15
C ASN A 277 6.36 -6.25 6.48
N ASN A 278 5.11 -6.64 6.21
CA ASN A 278 4.82 -7.96 5.62
C ASN A 278 4.70 -7.88 4.09
N THR A 279 5.15 -8.93 3.41
CA THR A 279 5.13 -9.04 1.94
C THR A 279 4.22 -10.18 1.50
N ALA A 280 3.31 -9.91 0.57
CA ALA A 280 2.32 -10.85 0.05
C ALA A 280 2.14 -10.68 -1.48
N ASN A 281 3.15 -11.09 -2.25
CA ASN A 281 3.22 -10.87 -3.69
C ASN A 281 2.81 -12.09 -4.51
N SER A 282 2.31 -11.85 -5.73
CA SER A 282 2.09 -12.90 -6.74
C SER A 282 1.16 -14.04 -6.29
N ASN A 283 0.26 -13.78 -5.34
CA ASN A 283 -0.77 -14.73 -4.93
C ASN A 283 -1.91 -14.71 -5.96
N ARG A 284 -2.55 -15.86 -6.15
CA ARG A 284 -3.54 -16.03 -7.22
C ARG A 284 -4.75 -15.11 -7.07
N TRP A 285 -5.18 -14.87 -5.84
CA TRP A 285 -6.31 -14.02 -5.51
C TRP A 285 -5.86 -12.76 -4.80
N TYR A 286 -5.63 -12.81 -3.50
CA TYR A 286 -5.43 -11.60 -2.69
C TYR A 286 -4.05 -11.59 -2.04
N GLY A 287 -3.39 -10.43 -2.03
CA GLY A 287 -2.21 -10.24 -1.19
C GLY A 287 -2.63 -10.27 0.28
N ILE A 288 -3.52 -9.35 0.66
CA ILE A 288 -4.16 -9.30 1.97
C ILE A 288 -5.68 -9.46 1.83
N TYR A 289 -6.28 -10.35 2.62
CA TYR A 289 -7.73 -10.54 2.66
C TYR A 289 -8.28 -10.50 4.08
N LEU A 290 -9.29 -9.66 4.32
CA LEU A 290 -10.03 -9.59 5.57
C LEU A 290 -11.51 -9.84 5.31
N PHE A 291 -12.12 -10.76 6.06
CA PHE A 291 -13.55 -11.01 5.98
C PHE A 291 -14.18 -11.45 7.30
N ALA A 292 -15.52 -11.56 7.30
CA ALA A 292 -16.30 -12.11 8.41
C ALA A 292 -16.02 -11.44 9.76
N SER A 293 -16.21 -10.13 9.85
CA SER A 293 -16.03 -9.35 11.08
C SER A 293 -14.60 -9.31 11.62
N SER A 294 -13.61 -9.24 10.73
CA SER A 294 -12.19 -9.08 11.11
C SER A 294 -11.88 -7.61 11.41
N HIS A 295 -12.45 -7.08 12.49
CA HIS A 295 -12.43 -5.68 12.88
C HIS A 295 -11.11 -5.21 13.50
N ASN A 296 -10.87 -3.90 13.52
CA ASN A 296 -9.78 -3.25 14.28
C ASN A 296 -8.36 -3.72 13.94
N ASN A 297 -8.14 -4.30 12.75
CA ASN A 297 -6.80 -4.72 12.35
C ASN A 297 -5.99 -3.55 11.80
N LYS A 298 -4.71 -3.45 12.20
CA LYS A 298 -3.79 -2.41 11.75
C LYS A 298 -2.66 -2.98 10.91
N PHE A 299 -2.45 -2.37 9.75
CA PHE A 299 -1.43 -2.73 8.77
C PHE A 299 -0.49 -1.55 8.54
N ALA A 300 0.82 -1.79 8.56
CA ALA A 300 1.84 -0.80 8.24
C ALA A 300 2.94 -1.39 7.35
N ASN A 301 3.40 -0.64 6.35
CA ASN A 301 4.48 -1.04 5.44
C ASN A 301 4.21 -2.38 4.75
N ILE A 302 3.04 -2.53 4.12
CA ILE A 302 2.67 -3.77 3.43
C ILE A 302 3.12 -3.71 1.98
N THR A 303 3.69 -4.79 1.45
CA THR A 303 3.90 -4.94 -0.01
C THR A 303 3.00 -6.05 -0.53
N ALA A 304 2.05 -5.73 -1.41
CA ALA A 304 1.09 -6.68 -1.97
C ALA A 304 0.92 -6.47 -3.49
N ASN A 305 1.96 -6.85 -4.21
CA ASN A 305 2.11 -6.65 -5.65
C ASN A 305 1.75 -7.89 -6.45
N LEU A 306 1.36 -7.72 -7.72
CA LEU A 306 1.14 -8.81 -8.68
C LEU A 306 0.08 -9.84 -8.24
N ASN A 307 -0.85 -9.46 -7.37
CA ASN A 307 -1.99 -10.29 -6.98
C ASN A 307 -3.19 -9.98 -7.90
N ASN A 308 -4.28 -10.75 -7.85
CA ASN A 308 -5.53 -10.31 -8.50
C ASN A 308 -6.13 -9.09 -7.78
N ARG A 309 -6.05 -9.04 -6.44
CA ARG A 309 -6.23 -7.81 -5.66
C ARG A 309 -5.10 -7.65 -4.66
N GLY A 310 -4.57 -6.44 -4.52
CA GLY A 310 -3.55 -6.15 -3.50
C GLY A 310 -4.14 -6.34 -2.10
N ILE A 311 -5.19 -5.56 -1.81
CA ILE A 311 -5.95 -5.61 -0.56
C ILE A 311 -7.43 -5.83 -0.88
N TYR A 312 -8.05 -6.79 -0.20
CA TYR A 312 -9.50 -6.96 -0.20
C TYR A 312 -10.05 -7.00 1.23
N ILE A 313 -11.01 -6.11 1.53
CA ILE A 313 -11.70 -6.05 2.81
C ILE A 313 -13.19 -6.29 2.57
N SER A 314 -13.77 -7.26 3.27
CA SER A 314 -15.20 -7.57 3.23
C SER A 314 -15.77 -7.63 4.64
N SER A 315 -16.95 -7.04 4.88
CA SER A 315 -17.69 -7.21 6.16
C SER A 315 -16.82 -6.96 7.41
N SER A 316 -15.91 -5.99 7.32
CA SER A 316 -14.92 -5.65 8.35
C SER A 316 -14.81 -4.13 8.47
N ILE A 317 -14.42 -3.64 9.63
CA ILE A 317 -14.57 -2.23 10.03
C ILE A 317 -13.35 -1.80 10.82
N ASN A 318 -13.10 -0.49 10.90
CA ASN A 318 -11.99 0.08 11.66
C ASN A 318 -10.63 -0.49 11.23
N ILE A 319 -10.46 -0.77 9.94
CA ILE A 319 -9.19 -1.27 9.39
C ILE A 319 -8.31 -0.09 9.01
N THR A 320 -7.05 -0.14 9.39
CA THR A 320 -6.06 0.89 9.05
C THR A 320 -4.95 0.31 8.19
N PHE A 321 -4.67 0.93 7.05
CA PHE A 321 -3.48 0.65 6.22
C PHE A 321 -2.63 1.91 6.11
N GLU A 322 -1.40 1.82 6.60
CA GLU A 322 -0.38 2.88 6.51
C GLU A 322 0.78 2.39 5.62
N TYR A 323 1.20 3.20 4.64
CA TYR A 323 2.40 2.92 3.83
C TYR A 323 2.38 1.58 3.06
N ALA A 324 1.22 1.13 2.60
CA ALA A 324 1.11 -0.02 1.70
C ALA A 324 1.58 0.32 0.28
N THR A 325 2.29 -0.59 -0.36
CA THR A 325 2.68 -0.55 -1.77
C THR A 325 1.95 -1.65 -2.53
N LEU A 326 1.12 -1.26 -3.50
CA LEU A 326 0.23 -2.12 -4.27
C LEU A 326 0.46 -1.91 -5.77
N GLU A 327 1.36 -2.71 -6.34
CA GLU A 327 1.84 -2.53 -7.71
C GLU A 327 1.43 -3.67 -8.64
N SER A 328 0.96 -3.31 -9.83
CA SER A 328 0.67 -4.24 -10.94
C SER A 328 -0.30 -5.36 -10.57
N ASN A 329 -1.29 -5.06 -9.74
CA ASN A 329 -2.32 -6.03 -9.40
C ASN A 329 -3.27 -6.27 -10.59
N ASN A 330 -3.51 -7.53 -10.93
CA ASN A 330 -4.34 -7.97 -12.05
C ASN A 330 -5.84 -7.90 -11.74
N GLY A 331 -6.27 -6.75 -11.25
CA GLY A 331 -7.65 -6.43 -10.92
C GLY A 331 -7.67 -5.12 -10.15
N TYR A 332 -7.53 -5.21 -8.83
CA TYR A 332 -7.69 -4.06 -7.95
C TYR A 332 -6.47 -3.81 -7.06
N GLY A 333 -6.12 -2.56 -6.82
CA GLY A 333 -5.18 -2.21 -5.75
C GLY A 333 -5.85 -2.46 -4.40
N ILE A 334 -6.89 -1.69 -4.12
CA ILE A 334 -7.74 -1.81 -2.93
C ILE A 334 -9.18 -2.08 -3.36
N TYR A 335 -9.81 -3.07 -2.71
CA TYR A 335 -11.23 -3.36 -2.88
C TYR A 335 -11.89 -3.42 -1.50
N THR A 336 -13.02 -2.71 -1.32
CA THR A 336 -13.81 -2.77 -0.09
C THR A 336 -15.26 -3.18 -0.37
N ALA A 337 -15.79 -4.11 0.43
CA ALA A 337 -17.16 -4.63 0.35
C ALA A 337 -17.85 -4.65 1.72
N SER A 338 -19.00 -3.98 1.86
CA SER A 338 -19.78 -4.00 3.11
C SER A 338 -18.94 -3.61 4.34
N THR A 339 -18.12 -2.57 4.18
CA THR A 339 -17.18 -2.10 5.21
C THR A 339 -17.53 -0.68 5.66
N TYR A 340 -17.14 -0.27 6.86
CA TYR A 340 -17.23 1.15 7.24
C TYR A 340 -16.07 1.60 8.11
N ASN A 341 -15.80 2.90 8.08
CA ASN A 341 -14.79 3.56 8.92
C ASN A 341 -13.38 2.97 8.79
N ASN A 342 -12.94 2.67 7.57
CA ASN A 342 -11.56 2.26 7.31
C ASN A 342 -10.71 3.46 6.90
N THR A 343 -9.42 3.39 7.23
CA THR A 343 -8.47 4.47 7.02
C THR A 343 -7.26 3.98 6.23
N PHE A 344 -6.95 4.67 5.14
CA PHE A 344 -5.83 4.39 4.27
C PHE A 344 -4.94 5.64 4.24
N ILE A 345 -3.72 5.56 4.76
CA ILE A 345 -2.79 6.69 4.88
C ILE A 345 -1.48 6.39 4.15
N ASN A 346 -1.00 7.33 3.34
CA ASN A 346 0.33 7.27 2.71
C ASN A 346 0.53 6.00 1.86
N ASN A 347 -0.53 5.44 1.28
CA ASN A 347 -0.44 4.22 0.50
C ASN A 347 -0.17 4.55 -0.97
N THR A 348 0.63 3.72 -1.62
CA THR A 348 1.00 3.83 -3.02
C THR A 348 0.35 2.71 -3.82
N ILE A 349 -0.39 3.08 -4.87
CA ILE A 349 -1.07 2.15 -5.77
C ILE A 349 -0.63 2.46 -7.19
N ARG A 350 -0.14 1.46 -7.91
CA ARG A 350 0.36 1.63 -9.28
C ARG A 350 -0.12 0.51 -10.19
N ASN A 351 -0.55 0.89 -11.39
CA ASN A 351 -0.74 -0.04 -12.50
C ASN A 351 -1.71 -1.21 -12.22
N SER A 352 -2.75 -1.01 -11.39
CA SER A 352 -3.80 -2.05 -11.25
C SER A 352 -4.62 -2.13 -12.54
N THR A 353 -4.92 -3.33 -13.03
CA THR A 353 -5.49 -3.51 -14.38
C THR A 353 -6.95 -3.08 -14.51
N THR A 354 -7.76 -3.17 -13.45
CA THR A 354 -9.19 -2.79 -13.47
C THR A 354 -9.43 -1.42 -12.83
N LYS A 355 -9.17 -1.28 -11.52
CA LYS A 355 -9.28 -0.02 -10.76
C LYS A 355 -8.21 0.01 -9.68
N ASP A 356 -7.69 1.18 -9.34
CA ASP A 356 -6.71 1.28 -8.25
C ASP A 356 -7.43 1.19 -6.90
N ILE A 357 -8.60 1.81 -6.78
CA ILE A 357 -9.50 1.67 -5.63
C ILE A 357 -10.91 1.38 -6.12
N TYR A 358 -11.60 0.46 -5.46
CA TYR A 358 -13.02 0.21 -5.65
C TYR A 358 -13.73 0.07 -4.30
N SER A 359 -14.66 0.98 -4.01
CA SER A 359 -15.54 0.93 -2.86
C SER A 359 -16.95 0.54 -3.30
N SER A 360 -17.44 -0.63 -2.87
CA SER A 360 -18.78 -1.10 -3.24
C SER A 360 -19.90 -0.25 -2.65
N ILE A 361 -21.12 -0.39 -3.20
CA ILE A 361 -22.37 0.28 -2.76
C ILE A 361 -22.77 0.08 -1.28
N THR A 362 -22.08 -0.83 -0.60
CA THR A 362 -22.32 -1.18 0.80
C THR A 362 -21.21 -0.67 1.71
N SER A 363 -20.23 0.04 1.17
CA SER A 363 -19.04 0.50 1.87
C SER A 363 -19.12 2.00 2.12
N LEU A 364 -19.24 2.39 3.39
CA LEU A 364 -19.53 3.77 3.78
C LEU A 364 -18.35 4.41 4.55
N ILE A 365 -18.06 5.67 4.25
CA ILE A 365 -17.18 6.53 5.08
C ILE A 365 -15.77 5.90 5.23
N ASN A 366 -15.13 5.58 4.11
CA ASN A 366 -13.72 5.23 4.10
C ASN A 366 -12.88 6.49 3.86
N THR A 367 -11.80 6.65 4.62
CA THR A 367 -10.90 7.79 4.52
C THR A 367 -9.63 7.38 3.80
N PHE A 368 -9.27 8.12 2.76
CA PHE A 368 -8.06 7.94 1.98
C PHE A 368 -7.23 9.21 2.09
N TYR A 369 -6.05 9.15 2.69
CA TYR A 369 -5.22 10.31 2.96
C TYR A 369 -3.84 10.12 2.37
N ASN A 370 -3.39 11.11 1.59
CA ASN A 370 -2.10 11.13 0.91
C ASN A 370 -1.85 9.83 0.12
N MET A 371 -2.81 9.47 -0.74
CA MET A 371 -2.70 8.31 -1.61
C MET A 371 -1.92 8.68 -2.87
N THR A 372 -0.94 7.86 -3.23
CA THR A 372 -0.16 8.02 -4.45
C THR A 372 -0.66 7.05 -5.52
N PHE A 373 -1.10 7.58 -6.66
CA PHE A 373 -1.52 6.87 -7.86
C PHE A 373 -0.54 7.20 -8.99
N ASN A 374 0.46 6.35 -9.21
CA ASN A 374 1.58 6.67 -10.13
C ASN A 374 2.18 8.07 -9.84
N ASP A 375 1.86 9.08 -10.66
CA ASP A 375 2.32 10.46 -10.55
C ASP A 375 1.34 11.38 -9.81
N THR A 376 0.10 10.93 -9.60
CA THR A 376 -0.96 11.69 -8.93
C THR A 376 -0.95 11.45 -7.43
N VAL A 377 -1.09 12.51 -6.62
CA VAL A 377 -1.34 12.39 -5.18
C VAL A 377 -2.70 12.98 -4.83
N ALA A 378 -3.51 12.23 -4.09
CA ALA A 378 -4.84 12.65 -3.68
C ALA A 378 -5.20 12.23 -2.26
N SER A 379 -6.00 13.05 -1.58
CA SER A 379 -6.69 12.71 -0.33
C SER A 379 -8.19 12.87 -0.54
N PHE A 380 -9.00 11.96 -0.03
CA PHE A 380 -10.44 12.02 -0.17
C PHE A 380 -11.21 11.20 0.86
N VAL A 381 -12.46 11.60 1.08
CA VAL A 381 -13.49 10.78 1.70
C VAL A 381 -14.53 10.49 0.61
N ALA A 382 -14.98 9.24 0.52
CA ALA A 382 -15.91 8.85 -0.52
C ALA A 382 -16.86 7.74 -0.07
N THR A 383 -17.98 7.67 -0.79
CA THR A 383 -18.97 6.59 -0.72
C THR A 383 -19.25 6.12 -2.15
N ASP A 384 -19.21 4.81 -2.35
CA ASP A 384 -19.63 4.15 -3.59
C ASP A 384 -18.89 4.64 -4.85
N VAL A 385 -17.58 4.86 -4.75
CA VAL A 385 -16.74 5.29 -5.88
C VAL A 385 -15.69 4.25 -6.26
N SER A 386 -15.27 4.33 -7.52
CA SER A 386 -14.02 3.74 -7.97
C SER A 386 -13.08 4.81 -8.49
N VAL A 387 -11.80 4.64 -8.20
CA VAL A 387 -10.71 5.52 -8.60
C VAL A 387 -9.72 4.72 -9.43
N LYS A 388 -9.27 5.30 -10.53
CA LYS A 388 -8.26 4.72 -11.40
C LYS A 388 -7.33 5.83 -11.87
N ASP A 389 -6.04 5.59 -11.76
CA ASP A 389 -5.03 6.43 -12.39
C ASP A 389 -5.25 6.46 -13.90
N GLN A 390 -5.19 7.66 -14.48
CA GLN A 390 -5.24 7.84 -15.91
C GLN A 390 -3.89 8.34 -16.41
N PRO A 391 -3.31 7.72 -17.45
CA PRO A 391 -2.23 8.36 -18.19
C PRO A 391 -2.71 9.73 -18.68
N ASN A 392 -1.85 10.76 -18.59
CA ASN A 392 -2.15 12.11 -19.07
C ASN A 392 -2.80 12.03 -20.48
N PRO A 393 -4.06 12.46 -20.65
CA PRO A 393 -4.78 12.27 -21.91
C PRO A 393 -4.27 13.17 -23.06
N ASN A 394 -3.19 13.95 -22.89
CA ASN A 394 -2.47 14.64 -23.96
C ASN A 394 -3.37 15.45 -24.92
N SER A 395 -4.25 16.27 -24.35
CA SER A 395 -4.82 17.40 -25.08
C SER A 395 -5.17 18.53 -24.10
N ALA A 396 -4.15 19.24 -23.62
CA ALA A 396 -4.39 20.60 -23.15
C ALA A 396 -4.97 21.39 -24.36
N SER A 397 -6.22 21.82 -24.25
CA SER A 397 -6.84 22.78 -25.16
C SER A 397 -6.22 24.18 -24.96
N ALA A 398 -6.43 25.10 -25.89
CA ALA A 398 -6.05 26.51 -25.69
C ALA A 398 -6.66 27.08 -24.39
N GLY A 399 -5.90 27.86 -23.62
CA GLY A 399 -6.29 28.42 -22.31
C GLY A 399 -5.92 27.59 -21.08
N ILE A 400 -5.24 26.44 -21.27
CA ILE A 400 -4.91 25.50 -20.18
C ILE A 400 -3.45 25.02 -20.32
N ALA A 401 -2.64 25.14 -19.27
CA ALA A 401 -1.27 24.59 -19.21
C ALA A 401 -1.16 23.40 -18.22
N ASN A 402 -0.22 22.49 -18.53
CA ASN A 402 0.25 21.32 -17.75
C ASN A 402 -0.66 20.83 -16.61
N GLY A 403 -1.31 19.68 -16.78
CA GLY A 403 -1.81 18.92 -15.63
C GLY A 403 -0.77 17.92 -15.14
N MET A 404 -0.63 17.80 -13.82
CA MET A 404 0.32 16.87 -13.17
C MET A 404 -0.37 15.64 -12.56
N SER A 405 -1.68 15.74 -12.31
CA SER A 405 -2.46 14.77 -11.57
C SER A 405 -3.73 14.44 -12.36
N TYR A 406 -3.97 13.16 -12.66
CA TYR A 406 -5.10 12.69 -13.46
C TYR A 406 -5.73 11.44 -12.85
N LEU A 407 -7.03 11.50 -12.59
CA LEU A 407 -7.79 10.35 -12.08
C LEU A 407 -9.09 10.18 -12.85
N THR A 408 -9.47 8.93 -13.14
CA THR A 408 -10.87 8.61 -13.44
C THR A 408 -11.61 8.37 -12.14
N ILE A 409 -12.68 9.13 -11.93
CA ILE A 409 -13.67 8.88 -10.90
C ILE A 409 -14.91 8.27 -11.56
N SER A 410 -15.33 7.09 -11.11
CA SER A 410 -16.57 6.48 -11.56
C SER A 410 -17.49 6.18 -10.38
N LYS A 411 -18.74 6.63 -10.49
CA LYS A 411 -19.82 6.28 -9.57
C LYS A 411 -20.12 4.78 -9.66
N VAL A 412 -20.27 4.14 -8.50
CA VAL A 412 -20.75 2.77 -8.38
C VAL A 412 -22.26 2.75 -8.11
N ASP A 413 -22.80 3.81 -7.52
CA ASP A 413 -24.24 4.00 -7.25
C ASP A 413 -24.73 5.41 -7.66
N ALA A 414 -26.04 5.62 -7.77
CA ALA A 414 -26.65 6.90 -8.08
C ALA A 414 -26.35 7.98 -7.02
N ASP A 415 -26.20 7.58 -5.76
CA ASP A 415 -25.95 8.49 -4.63
C ASP A 415 -24.44 8.65 -4.30
N ALA A 416 -23.56 8.07 -5.13
CA ALA A 416 -22.12 8.15 -4.94
C ALA A 416 -21.55 9.58 -5.03
N TRP A 417 -20.59 9.89 -4.15
CA TRP A 417 -19.89 11.16 -4.08
C TRP A 417 -18.45 10.98 -3.57
N ILE A 418 -17.59 11.96 -3.87
CA ILE A 418 -16.21 12.03 -3.39
C ILE A 418 -15.83 13.49 -3.10
N ASP A 419 -15.37 13.76 -1.88
CA ASP A 419 -14.73 15.01 -1.49
C ASP A 419 -13.22 14.83 -1.67
N ILE A 420 -12.66 15.39 -2.75
CA ILE A 420 -11.26 15.17 -3.13
C ILE A 420 -10.39 16.42 -2.99
N ASN A 421 -9.19 16.21 -2.46
CA ASN A 421 -8.05 17.11 -2.51
C ASN A 421 -7.04 16.50 -3.46
N LEU A 422 -6.81 17.14 -4.60
CA LEU A 422 -5.73 16.79 -5.53
C LEU A 422 -4.51 17.64 -5.21
N THR A 423 -3.37 17.02 -4.97
CA THR A 423 -2.11 17.72 -4.70
C THR A 423 -1.42 18.10 -6.01
N TYR A 424 -0.72 19.24 -6.00
CA TYR A 424 0.09 19.73 -7.11
C TYR A 424 1.52 20.05 -6.66
N ASP A 425 2.44 20.06 -7.64
CA ASP A 425 3.81 20.55 -7.48
C ASP A 425 3.91 21.98 -8.03
N GLU A 426 4.57 22.89 -7.32
CA GLU A 426 4.78 24.26 -7.78
C GLU A 426 5.70 24.33 -9.02
N SER A 427 6.44 23.26 -9.30
CA SER A 427 7.39 23.23 -10.40
C SER A 427 6.68 23.35 -11.77
N GLY A 428 6.87 24.50 -12.42
CA GLY A 428 6.33 24.78 -13.74
C GLY A 428 4.93 25.40 -13.75
N LEU A 429 4.41 25.80 -12.59
CA LEU A 429 3.22 26.65 -12.48
C LEU A 429 3.57 28.14 -12.66
N GLY A 430 2.66 28.88 -13.28
CA GLY A 430 2.70 30.34 -13.38
C GLY A 430 2.16 31.03 -12.13
N ILE A 431 0.87 30.83 -11.83
CA ILE A 431 0.17 31.46 -10.68
C ILE A 431 -0.75 30.42 -10.05
N GLU A 432 -0.48 30.02 -8.82
CA GLU A 432 -1.22 28.96 -8.13
C GLU A 432 -2.70 29.29 -7.93
N GLU A 433 -3.03 30.57 -7.70
CA GLU A 433 -4.43 31.02 -7.55
C GLU A 433 -5.28 30.80 -8.80
N ASN A 434 -4.64 30.57 -9.95
CA ASN A 434 -5.34 30.26 -11.19
C ASN A 434 -5.64 28.76 -11.35
N LEU A 435 -5.21 27.89 -10.42
CA LEU A 435 -5.51 26.46 -10.54
C LEU A 435 -7.00 26.16 -10.37
N ASP A 436 -7.50 25.20 -11.13
CA ASP A 436 -8.83 24.61 -10.93
C ASP A 436 -8.81 23.10 -11.20
N VAL A 437 -9.78 22.37 -10.62
CA VAL A 437 -10.10 21.00 -11.03
C VAL A 437 -11.00 21.05 -12.25
N TYR A 438 -10.60 20.36 -13.31
CA TYR A 438 -11.40 20.21 -14.53
C TYR A 438 -11.97 18.79 -14.61
N GLY A 439 -13.14 18.66 -15.21
CA GLY A 439 -13.76 17.39 -15.56
C GLY A 439 -13.81 17.23 -17.08
N TYR A 440 -13.51 16.05 -17.59
CA TYR A 440 -13.57 15.74 -19.01
C TYR A 440 -15.00 15.34 -19.41
N THR A 441 -15.68 16.20 -20.17
CA THR A 441 -17.06 15.99 -20.62
C THR A 441 -17.20 16.33 -22.10
N GLY A 442 -17.85 15.46 -22.88
CA GLY A 442 -18.12 15.75 -24.30
C GLY A 442 -16.87 15.90 -25.18
N GLY A 443 -15.73 15.34 -24.75
CA GLY A 443 -14.46 15.43 -25.49
C GLY A 443 -13.63 16.66 -25.16
N GLN A 444 -14.00 17.45 -24.15
CA GLN A 444 -13.29 18.67 -23.73
C GLN A 444 -13.17 18.73 -22.20
N TRP A 445 -12.16 19.45 -21.71
CA TRP A 445 -12.01 19.77 -20.30
C TRP A 445 -12.88 20.96 -19.93
N VAL A 446 -13.65 20.83 -18.84
CA VAL A 446 -14.53 21.89 -18.34
C VAL A 446 -14.20 22.13 -16.88
N ALA A 447 -13.98 23.41 -16.53
CA ALA A 447 -13.71 23.83 -15.16
C ALA A 447 -14.85 23.41 -14.23
N LEU A 448 -14.51 22.81 -13.08
CA LEU A 448 -15.49 22.41 -12.07
C LEU A 448 -15.61 23.43 -10.94
N SER A 449 -14.81 24.50 -10.91
CA SER A 449 -14.81 25.51 -9.85
C SER A 449 -14.54 24.91 -8.47
N GLY A 450 -13.33 24.38 -8.31
CA GLY A 450 -12.72 23.96 -7.06
C GLY A 450 -12.15 25.14 -6.27
N THR A 451 -11.65 24.83 -5.08
CA THR A 451 -11.03 25.80 -4.18
C THR A 451 -9.55 25.48 -4.04
N VAL A 452 -8.68 26.43 -4.36
CA VAL A 452 -7.22 26.29 -4.19
C VAL A 452 -6.82 26.58 -2.75
N ASP A 453 -5.97 25.73 -2.18
CA ASP A 453 -5.22 26.00 -0.96
C ASP A 453 -3.72 26.05 -1.31
N THR A 454 -3.19 27.28 -1.40
CA THR A 454 -1.77 27.56 -1.71
C THR A 454 -0.84 27.38 -0.51
N SER A 455 -1.37 27.18 0.70
CA SER A 455 -0.54 26.88 1.88
C SER A 455 -0.21 25.40 1.98
N ASN A 456 -1.10 24.55 1.46
CA ASN A 456 -1.00 23.09 1.53
C ASN A 456 -0.88 22.41 0.15
N ASN A 457 -0.79 23.21 -0.92
CA ASN A 457 -0.59 22.80 -2.31
C ASN A 457 -1.60 21.76 -2.81
N TYR A 458 -2.88 22.03 -2.60
CA TYR A 458 -3.95 21.21 -3.17
C TYR A 458 -5.12 22.04 -3.71
N VAL A 459 -5.89 21.42 -4.61
CA VAL A 459 -7.18 21.94 -5.07
C VAL A 459 -8.29 21.01 -4.59
N PHE A 460 -9.28 21.57 -3.89
CA PHE A 460 -10.42 20.86 -3.32
C PHE A 460 -11.64 20.92 -4.23
N LYS A 461 -12.33 19.78 -4.40
CA LYS A 461 -13.64 19.72 -5.05
C LYS A 461 -14.49 18.56 -4.52
N ASN A 462 -15.79 18.79 -4.35
CA ASN A 462 -16.79 17.73 -4.24
C ASN A 462 -17.25 17.31 -5.66
N ILE A 463 -17.05 16.04 -6.00
CA ILE A 463 -17.43 15.46 -7.28
C ILE A 463 -18.61 14.52 -7.07
N THR A 464 -19.70 14.77 -7.80
CA THR A 464 -20.97 14.01 -7.72
C THR A 464 -21.34 13.32 -9.03
N SER A 465 -20.49 13.41 -10.06
CA SER A 465 -20.63 12.80 -11.39
C SER A 465 -19.39 12.00 -11.78
N SER A 466 -19.57 10.93 -12.56
CA SER A 466 -18.44 10.21 -13.16
C SER A 466 -17.74 11.11 -14.16
N SER A 467 -16.42 11.28 -14.02
CA SER A 467 -15.60 12.05 -14.95
C SER A 467 -14.14 11.66 -14.78
N ASP A 468 -13.37 11.84 -15.85
CA ASP A 468 -11.92 11.99 -15.72
C ASP A 468 -11.66 13.39 -15.22
N ILE A 469 -10.79 13.52 -14.22
CA ILE A 469 -10.46 14.79 -13.60
C ILE A 469 -8.96 15.05 -13.67
N GLY A 470 -8.61 16.34 -13.68
CA GLY A 470 -7.23 16.79 -13.53
C GLY A 470 -7.17 18.21 -12.96
N ILE A 471 -6.01 18.57 -12.41
CA ILE A 471 -5.72 19.97 -12.08
C ILE A 471 -5.11 20.62 -13.31
N PHE A 472 -5.57 21.82 -13.63
CA PHE A 472 -4.90 22.66 -14.60
C PHE A 472 -4.88 24.12 -14.19
N GLU A 473 -3.92 24.86 -14.75
CA GLU A 473 -3.90 26.32 -14.64
C GLU A 473 -4.91 26.95 -15.58
N ASN A 474 -5.72 27.83 -15.01
CA ASN A 474 -6.67 28.64 -15.72
C ASN A 474 -6.00 29.92 -16.25
N ILE A 475 -5.64 29.94 -17.52
CA ILE A 475 -4.93 31.08 -18.11
C ILE A 475 -5.96 32.06 -18.63
N GLN A 476 -6.01 33.26 -18.06
CA GLN A 476 -6.85 34.34 -18.58
C GLN A 476 -6.21 34.95 -19.82
N PRO A 477 -6.99 35.34 -20.84
CA PRO A 477 -6.46 35.94 -22.06
C PRO A 477 -5.76 37.27 -21.76
N LEU A 478 -4.50 37.45 -22.18
CA LEU A 478 -3.81 38.73 -22.05
C LEU A 478 -4.22 39.67 -23.17
N ILE A 479 -4.92 40.73 -22.81
CA ILE A 479 -5.40 41.74 -23.76
C ILE A 479 -4.35 42.84 -23.93
N THR A 480 -3.81 42.96 -25.14
CA THR A 480 -2.89 44.05 -25.51
C THR A 480 -3.63 45.07 -26.38
N ILE A 481 -3.69 46.32 -25.91
CA ILE A 481 -4.38 47.39 -26.62
C ILE A 481 -3.50 47.92 -27.76
N GLN A 482 -4.05 47.95 -28.97
CA GLN A 482 -3.45 48.57 -30.14
C GLN A 482 -4.01 49.99 -30.38
N SER A 483 -5.30 50.20 -30.09
CA SER A 483 -5.99 51.49 -30.20
C SER A 483 -7.31 51.47 -29.40
N PRO A 484 -7.76 52.58 -28.78
CA PRO A 484 -7.10 53.88 -28.77
C PRO A 484 -5.94 53.96 -27.77
N ILE A 485 -5.09 54.97 -27.95
CA ILE A 485 -4.07 55.37 -26.98
C ILE A 485 -4.49 56.69 -26.34
N ASN A 486 -3.92 57.04 -25.18
CA ASN A 486 -4.20 58.30 -24.50
C ASN A 486 -3.64 59.50 -25.29
N THR A 487 -4.45 60.01 -26.21
CA THR A 487 -4.14 61.14 -27.09
C THR A 487 -5.42 61.87 -27.51
N THR A 488 -5.27 62.94 -28.28
CA THR A 488 -6.37 63.68 -28.88
C THR A 488 -6.55 63.23 -30.34
N TYR A 489 -7.74 62.74 -30.67
CA TYR A 489 -8.12 62.36 -32.02
C TYR A 489 -8.92 63.49 -32.68
N ASN A 490 -8.50 63.90 -33.88
CA ASN A 490 -9.13 64.99 -34.63
C ASN A 490 -10.24 64.53 -35.59
N THR A 491 -10.79 63.35 -35.31
CA THR A 491 -11.84 62.68 -36.08
C THR A 491 -12.99 62.33 -35.14
N ASN A 492 -14.22 62.31 -35.64
CA ASN A 492 -15.39 61.87 -34.86
C ASN A 492 -15.50 60.33 -34.78
N TRP A 493 -14.37 59.64 -34.96
CA TRP A 493 -14.24 58.20 -34.95
C TRP A 493 -12.85 57.79 -34.50
N PHE A 494 -12.73 56.59 -33.96
CA PHE A 494 -11.46 55.95 -33.61
C PHE A 494 -11.60 54.43 -33.75
N TRP A 495 -10.47 53.75 -33.91
CA TRP A 495 -10.44 52.29 -33.88
C TRP A 495 -10.36 51.79 -32.43
N ALA A 496 -11.32 50.95 -32.04
CA ALA A 496 -11.17 50.05 -30.91
C ALA A 496 -10.48 48.80 -31.44
N ASN A 497 -9.24 48.52 -31.05
CA ASN A 497 -8.43 47.43 -31.59
C ASN A 497 -7.55 46.82 -30.50
N VAL A 498 -7.70 45.51 -30.29
CA VAL A 498 -6.91 44.74 -29.32
C VAL A 498 -6.39 43.43 -29.95
N THR A 499 -5.24 42.99 -29.46
CA THR A 499 -4.73 41.63 -29.66
C THR A 499 -4.89 40.84 -28.38
N VAL A 500 -5.08 39.53 -28.53
CA VAL A 500 -5.08 38.57 -27.42
C VAL A 500 -3.93 37.60 -27.66
N ASP A 501 -3.23 37.19 -26.61
CA ASP A 501 -2.11 36.24 -26.69
C ASP A 501 -2.54 34.79 -26.96
N GLU A 502 -3.84 34.52 -26.90
CA GLU A 502 -4.46 33.24 -27.21
C GLU A 502 -5.76 33.36 -28.01
N THR A 503 -6.41 32.22 -28.30
CA THR A 503 -7.67 32.20 -29.06
C THR A 503 -8.84 32.64 -28.18
N ALA A 504 -9.39 33.82 -28.46
CA ALA A 504 -10.62 34.31 -27.84
C ALA A 504 -11.90 33.79 -28.53
N ASN A 505 -12.95 33.49 -27.77
CA ASN A 505 -14.30 33.24 -28.30
C ASN A 505 -15.07 34.55 -28.55
N TRP A 506 -14.74 35.62 -27.81
CA TRP A 506 -15.42 36.90 -27.85
C TRP A 506 -14.51 38.00 -27.29
N CYS A 507 -14.50 39.17 -27.91
CA CYS A 507 -14.00 40.39 -27.30
C CYS A 507 -15.02 41.52 -27.50
N GLY A 508 -15.11 42.40 -26.50
CA GLY A 508 -15.95 43.58 -26.53
C GLY A 508 -15.25 44.78 -25.88
N ALA A 509 -15.85 45.95 -26.05
CA ALA A 509 -15.40 47.19 -25.42
C ALA A 509 -16.59 47.93 -24.78
N ASP A 510 -16.38 48.45 -23.57
CA ASP A 510 -17.25 49.45 -22.95
C ASP A 510 -16.66 50.83 -23.19
N ILE A 511 -17.49 51.77 -23.65
CA ILE A 511 -17.11 53.14 -23.99
C ILE A 511 -17.93 54.07 -23.09
N ASP A 512 -17.26 55.01 -22.43
CA ASP A 512 -17.85 56.00 -21.52
C ASP A 512 -18.65 55.40 -20.35
N SER A 513 -18.26 54.20 -19.90
CA SER A 513 -18.91 53.50 -18.78
C SER A 513 -20.40 53.24 -19.01
N ASN A 514 -20.77 52.84 -20.23
CA ASN A 514 -22.13 52.52 -20.60
C ASN A 514 -22.53 51.12 -20.09
N THR A 515 -23.83 50.86 -19.91
CA THR A 515 -24.29 49.56 -19.39
C THR A 515 -24.26 48.42 -20.42
N THR A 516 -23.78 48.66 -21.64
CA THR A 516 -23.77 47.66 -22.74
C THR A 516 -22.45 47.71 -23.51
N ASN A 517 -21.74 46.60 -23.48
CA ASN A 517 -20.50 46.40 -24.24
C ASN A 517 -20.79 46.31 -25.74
N VAL A 518 -19.89 46.86 -26.55
CA VAL A 518 -19.90 46.73 -28.01
C VAL A 518 -19.01 45.55 -28.41
N THR A 519 -19.57 44.57 -29.13
CA THR A 519 -18.82 43.40 -29.61
C THR A 519 -17.86 43.78 -30.74
N LEU A 520 -16.60 43.36 -30.63
CA LEU A 520 -15.56 43.56 -31.64
C LEU A 520 -15.61 42.46 -32.71
N ILE A 521 -15.06 42.75 -33.89
CA ILE A 521 -14.98 41.81 -35.01
C ILE A 521 -13.61 41.13 -34.97
N ASN A 522 -13.60 39.80 -35.00
CA ASN A 522 -12.37 39.02 -35.16
C ASN A 522 -11.89 39.09 -36.61
N SER A 523 -10.81 39.82 -36.85
CA SER A 523 -10.07 39.84 -38.12
C SER A 523 -8.75 39.10 -37.91
N THR A 524 -8.17 38.50 -38.96
CA THR A 524 -6.94 37.67 -38.88
C THR A 524 -5.83 38.31 -38.01
N ALA A 525 -5.80 37.93 -36.72
CA ALA A 525 -4.93 38.37 -35.62
C ALA A 525 -5.37 39.54 -34.71
N ASN A 526 -6.46 40.26 -34.98
CA ASN A 526 -6.91 41.42 -34.18
C ASN A 526 -8.44 41.42 -33.97
N TRP A 527 -8.88 41.76 -32.76
CA TRP A 527 -10.27 42.10 -32.46
C TRP A 527 -10.46 43.60 -32.59
N ASN A 528 -11.23 44.03 -33.60
CA ASN A 528 -11.40 45.46 -33.84
C ASN A 528 -12.80 45.86 -34.27
N LEU A 529 -13.09 47.13 -34.06
CA LEU A 529 -14.28 47.81 -34.55
C LEU A 529 -13.97 49.30 -34.72
N ASN A 530 -14.43 49.89 -35.82
CA ASN A 530 -14.36 51.34 -35.99
C ASN A 530 -15.57 51.97 -35.31
N ILE A 531 -15.32 52.73 -34.24
CA ILE A 531 -16.36 53.44 -33.50
C ILE A 531 -16.51 54.83 -34.11
N THR A 532 -17.71 55.15 -34.61
CA THR A 532 -18.00 56.41 -35.33
C THR A 532 -19.10 57.21 -34.64
N ASN A 533 -19.23 58.49 -34.99
CA ASN A 533 -20.24 59.42 -34.45
C ASN A 533 -20.07 59.69 -32.95
N ILE A 534 -18.83 59.74 -32.48
CA ILE A 534 -18.54 60.17 -31.11
C ILE A 534 -18.43 61.70 -31.05
N SER A 535 -18.93 62.31 -29.98
CA SER A 535 -18.90 63.77 -29.78
C SER A 535 -17.49 64.27 -29.41
N ASP A 536 -17.25 65.58 -29.56
CA ASP A 536 -16.07 66.20 -28.95
C ASP A 536 -16.14 66.10 -27.41
N GLY A 537 -15.00 65.85 -26.77
CA GLY A 537 -14.90 65.72 -25.31
C GLY A 537 -13.92 64.66 -24.83
N ASN A 538 -13.90 64.45 -23.52
CA ASN A 538 -13.13 63.37 -22.90
C ASN A 538 -13.95 62.08 -22.90
N HIS A 539 -13.29 61.01 -23.34
CA HIS A 539 -13.88 59.69 -23.44
C HIS A 539 -13.02 58.65 -22.73
N ASN A 540 -13.66 57.55 -22.33
CA ASN A 540 -12.96 56.42 -21.75
C ASN A 540 -13.37 55.09 -22.39
N ILE A 541 -12.47 54.11 -22.39
CA ILE A 541 -12.75 52.78 -22.94
C ILE A 541 -12.10 51.68 -22.09
N THR A 542 -12.81 50.58 -21.93
CA THR A 542 -12.35 49.35 -21.26
C THR A 542 -12.61 48.16 -22.16
N PHE A 543 -11.63 47.28 -22.37
CA PHE A 543 -11.77 46.09 -23.21
C PHE A 543 -11.97 44.84 -22.38
N PHE A 544 -12.76 43.89 -22.91
CA PHE A 544 -13.06 42.60 -22.32
C PHE A 544 -12.83 41.52 -23.37
N CYS A 545 -12.17 40.43 -23.01
CA CYS A 545 -12.02 39.27 -23.89
C CYS A 545 -12.27 38.00 -23.10
N ASN A 546 -12.98 37.06 -23.72
CA ASN A 546 -13.27 35.74 -23.22
C ASN A 546 -12.60 34.69 -24.12
N ASP A 547 -11.85 33.76 -23.53
CA ASP A 547 -11.19 32.68 -24.26
C ASP A 547 -12.16 31.55 -24.64
N THR A 548 -11.63 30.46 -25.21
CA THR A 548 -12.43 29.27 -25.55
C THR A 548 -12.79 28.40 -24.34
N ALA A 549 -12.09 28.54 -23.21
CA ALA A 549 -12.37 27.84 -21.96
C ALA A 549 -13.39 28.59 -21.08
N GLY A 550 -13.76 29.82 -21.44
CA GLY A 550 -14.72 30.65 -20.71
C GLY A 550 -14.07 31.66 -19.76
N ASN A 551 -12.75 31.84 -19.85
CA ASN A 551 -12.01 32.78 -19.02
C ASN A 551 -12.08 34.18 -19.57
N MET A 552 -12.57 35.09 -18.73
CA MET A 552 -12.67 36.50 -19.06
C MET A 552 -11.54 37.28 -18.41
N ASN A 553 -10.89 38.12 -19.21
CA ASN A 553 -10.01 39.19 -18.73
C ASN A 553 -10.52 40.55 -19.20
N TYR A 554 -10.04 41.62 -18.57
CA TYR A 554 -10.33 42.99 -18.97
C TYR A 554 -9.13 43.92 -18.77
N THR A 555 -9.08 44.98 -19.57
CA THR A 555 -8.01 45.97 -19.46
C THR A 555 -8.30 47.00 -18.37
N GLY A 556 -7.30 47.78 -17.97
CA GLY A 556 -7.57 49.06 -17.33
C GLY A 556 -8.31 50.03 -18.26
N THR A 557 -8.89 51.08 -17.69
CA THR A 557 -9.57 52.14 -18.45
C THR A 557 -8.57 53.06 -19.13
N ILE A 558 -8.73 53.26 -20.44
CA ILE A 558 -7.95 54.21 -21.24
C ILE A 558 -8.77 55.47 -21.40
N ASN A 559 -8.18 56.62 -21.08
CA ASN A 559 -8.80 57.92 -21.34
C ASN A 559 -8.19 58.52 -22.61
N PHE A 560 -9.02 59.14 -23.44
CA PHE A 560 -8.61 59.86 -24.66
C PHE A 560 -9.56 61.04 -24.90
N THR A 561 -9.19 61.94 -25.81
CA THR A 561 -10.00 63.11 -26.15
C THR A 561 -10.36 63.10 -27.63
N ILE A 562 -11.59 63.47 -27.96
CA ILE A 562 -12.05 63.72 -29.32
C ILE A 562 -12.19 65.22 -29.49
N ASP A 563 -11.56 65.76 -30.53
CA ASP A 563 -11.58 67.19 -30.84
C ASP A 563 -11.61 67.40 -32.35
N THR A 564 -12.82 67.47 -32.91
CA THR A 564 -13.05 67.68 -34.34
C THR A 564 -13.16 69.15 -34.73
N THR A 565 -13.13 70.05 -33.75
CA THR A 565 -13.33 71.48 -33.96
C THR A 565 -11.97 72.14 -34.25
N PRO A 566 -11.76 72.74 -35.45
CA PRO A 566 -10.49 73.41 -35.73
C PRO A 566 -10.29 74.64 -34.83
N PRO A 567 -9.04 74.94 -34.41
CA PRO A 567 -8.74 76.13 -33.64
C PRO A 567 -9.20 77.42 -34.32
N VAL A 568 -9.98 78.20 -33.59
CA VAL A 568 -10.44 79.52 -34.00
C VAL A 568 -9.31 80.52 -33.80
N ARG A 569 -8.93 81.19 -34.89
CA ARG A 569 -7.83 82.15 -34.96
C ARG A 569 -8.34 83.57 -34.73
N SER A 570 -7.64 84.36 -33.91
CA SER A 570 -7.96 85.76 -33.62
C SER A 570 -6.69 86.59 -33.37
N ALA A 571 -6.81 87.93 -33.38
CA ALA A 571 -5.72 88.86 -33.04
C ALA A 571 -4.40 88.67 -33.82
N GLY A 572 -4.48 88.34 -35.13
CA GLY A 572 -3.30 88.26 -35.99
C GLY A 572 -2.57 89.60 -36.09
N SER A 573 -1.27 89.62 -35.82
CA SER A 573 -0.41 90.80 -35.85
C SER A 573 0.95 90.46 -36.49
N PRO A 574 1.58 91.39 -37.23
CA PRO A 574 1.06 92.71 -37.61
C PRO A 574 -0.04 92.62 -38.66
N SER A 575 -0.89 93.65 -38.75
CA SER A 575 -1.86 93.84 -39.84
C SER A 575 -1.48 95.06 -40.69
N GLY A 576 -1.74 95.03 -41.99
CA GLY A 576 -1.38 96.10 -42.93
C GLY A 576 0.09 96.11 -43.36
N THR A 577 0.55 97.26 -43.88
CA THR A 577 1.91 97.43 -44.42
C THR A 577 2.96 97.56 -43.32
N ILE A 578 4.02 96.75 -43.38
CA ILE A 578 5.14 96.77 -42.43
C ILE A 578 6.24 97.69 -42.96
N TYR A 579 6.62 98.74 -42.21
CA TYR A 579 7.65 99.72 -42.59
C TYR A 579 8.99 99.52 -41.87
N THR A 580 9.17 98.39 -41.19
CA THR A 580 10.38 98.04 -40.42
C THR A 580 11.12 96.87 -41.06
N ALA A 581 12.44 96.78 -40.87
CA ALA A 581 13.26 95.68 -41.39
C ALA A 581 12.99 94.32 -40.72
N SER A 582 12.29 94.31 -39.58
CA SER A 582 11.86 93.12 -38.84
C SER A 582 10.55 93.39 -38.09
N THR A 583 9.72 92.37 -37.93
CA THR A 583 8.50 92.41 -37.11
C THR A 583 8.27 91.07 -36.43
N THR A 584 7.49 91.05 -35.35
CA THR A 584 7.04 89.82 -34.70
C THR A 584 5.68 89.41 -35.28
N VAL A 585 5.57 88.18 -35.78
CA VAL A 585 4.29 87.59 -36.17
C VAL A 585 3.68 86.91 -34.95
N SER A 586 2.45 87.28 -34.59
CA SER A 586 1.69 86.66 -33.52
C SER A 586 0.26 86.39 -33.95
N LEU A 587 -0.34 85.36 -33.38
CA LEU A 587 -1.74 84.99 -33.54
C LEU A 587 -2.21 84.40 -32.21
N THR A 588 -3.46 84.66 -31.84
CA THR A 588 -4.10 84.01 -30.70
C THR A 588 -5.07 82.94 -31.19
N THR A 589 -5.03 81.77 -30.56
CA THR A 589 -6.02 80.71 -30.77
C THR A 589 -6.86 80.52 -29.49
N ASN A 590 -8.10 80.07 -29.64
CA ASN A 590 -8.99 79.75 -28.52
C ASN A 590 -8.59 78.47 -27.76
N GLU A 591 -7.66 77.69 -28.32
CA GLU A 591 -7.11 76.47 -27.74
C GLU A 591 -5.64 76.29 -28.15
N ALA A 592 -4.97 75.27 -27.59
CA ALA A 592 -3.60 74.96 -27.95
C ALA A 592 -3.52 74.52 -29.42
N ALA A 593 -2.76 75.25 -30.23
CA ALA A 593 -2.67 75.00 -31.67
C ALA A 593 -1.24 75.14 -32.19
N VAL A 594 -0.88 74.32 -33.17
CA VAL A 594 0.33 74.52 -33.96
C VAL A 594 0.05 75.56 -35.03
N CYS A 595 0.46 76.80 -34.77
CA CYS A 595 0.34 77.88 -35.73
C CYS A 595 1.51 77.86 -36.72
N ARG A 596 1.22 77.77 -38.02
CA ARG A 596 2.20 77.92 -39.11
C ARG A 596 1.90 79.20 -39.88
N TYR A 597 2.95 79.91 -40.30
CA TYR A 597 2.83 81.10 -41.15
C TYR A 597 3.52 80.85 -42.50
N ALA A 598 3.06 81.53 -43.54
CA ALA A 598 3.65 81.49 -44.88
C ALA A 598 3.89 82.93 -45.37
N THR A 599 4.98 83.15 -46.10
CA THR A 599 5.39 84.48 -46.60
C THR A 599 4.84 84.80 -47.99
N SER A 600 4.00 83.94 -48.56
CA SER A 600 3.35 84.12 -49.87
C SER A 600 2.04 83.33 -49.92
N SER A 601 1.00 83.93 -50.50
CA SER A 601 -0.34 83.35 -50.73
C SER A 601 -0.32 82.17 -51.69
#